data_AF-A0A5J4P7W1-F1
#
_entry.id   AF-A0A5J4P7W1-F1
#
_cell.length_a   1.000
_cell.length_b   1.000
_cell.length_c   1.000
_cell.angle_alpha   90.00
_cell.angle_beta   90.00
_cell.angle_gamma   90.00
#
_symmetry.space_group_name_H-M   'P 1'
#
loop_
_entity.id
_entity.type
_entity.pdbx_description
1 polymer ?
#
loop_
_entity_poly.entity_id
_entity_poly.type
_entity_poly.pdbx_seq_one_letter_code
_entity_poly.pdbx_strand_id
1 'polypeptide(L)'
;LVEEKKQAVGILVTSSTYVKYAVAYRHLKDFLHQKYHADDIPLVQVDFTFIEAYAYYLKIDLQMAPRTVNTNMKPLRTTIKRALNKGFIRQDPFFDYRPEKITVKRRWLSMDEIERLMRVQMKRATANFVRDMFLFSTFTGIAYADLKNLQYENIQKQADGSLWIVLNRQKTGTSSCIPLLPIPGSILE
;
A
#
# COMPACT_ATOMS: atom_id res chain seq x y z
N LEU A 1 -16.28 -11.38 5.69
CA LEU A 1 -15.10 -10.83 4.98
C LEU A 1 -14.10 -10.15 5.92
N VAL A 2 -14.50 -9.18 6.75
CA VAL A 2 -13.57 -8.51 7.69
C VAL A 2 -12.93 -9.50 8.67
N GLU A 3 -13.73 -10.36 9.31
CA GLU A 3 -13.23 -11.38 10.23
C GLU A 3 -12.30 -12.39 9.55
N GLU A 4 -12.63 -12.85 8.33
CA GLU A 4 -11.73 -13.69 7.53
C GLU A 4 -10.39 -12.99 7.28
N LYS A 5 -10.39 -11.68 7.00
CA LYS A 5 -9.15 -10.90 6.82
C LYS A 5 -8.38 -10.73 8.11
N LYS A 6 -9.05 -10.68 9.27
CA LYS A 6 -8.44 -10.64 10.60
C LYS A 6 -7.71 -11.96 10.89
N GLN A 7 -8.36 -13.10 10.66
CA GLN A 7 -7.78 -14.43 10.85
C GLN A 7 -6.61 -14.71 9.91
N ALA A 8 -6.63 -14.13 8.71
CA ALA A 8 -5.58 -14.32 7.71
C ALA A 8 -4.32 -13.45 7.92
N VAL A 9 -4.28 -12.60 8.96
CA VAL A 9 -3.13 -11.71 9.23
C VAL A 9 -1.89 -12.54 9.55
N GLY A 10 -0.78 -12.25 8.87
CA GLY A 10 0.48 -12.97 9.02
C GLY A 10 0.58 -14.26 8.19
N ILE A 11 -0.53 -14.71 7.59
CA ILE A 11 -0.58 -15.89 6.70
C ILE A 11 -0.75 -15.46 5.25
N LEU A 12 -1.87 -14.79 4.93
CA LEU A 12 -2.22 -14.38 3.57
C LEU A 12 -2.32 -12.86 3.41
N VAL A 13 -2.48 -12.11 4.51
CA VAL A 13 -2.59 -10.65 4.47
C VAL A 13 -1.72 -10.00 5.52
N THR A 14 -1.25 -8.79 5.22
CA THR A 14 -0.56 -7.95 6.20
C THR A 14 -1.56 -7.26 7.13
N SER A 15 -1.12 -6.90 8.34
CA SER A 15 -1.93 -6.10 9.29
C SER A 15 -2.44 -4.81 8.64
N SER A 16 -1.59 -4.13 7.86
CA SER A 16 -1.95 -2.92 7.11
C SER A 16 -3.04 -3.14 6.05
N THR A 17 -3.17 -4.36 5.52
CA THR A 17 -4.26 -4.73 4.62
C THR A 17 -5.54 -4.95 5.41
N TYR A 18 -5.49 -5.67 6.53
CA TYR A 18 -6.65 -5.87 7.42
C TYR A 18 -7.26 -4.55 7.91
N VAL A 19 -6.43 -3.60 8.37
CA VAL A 19 -6.90 -2.29 8.84
C VAL A 19 -7.77 -1.59 7.80
N LYS A 20 -7.44 -1.68 6.51
CA LYS A 20 -8.24 -1.09 5.43
C LYS A 20 -9.64 -1.69 5.32
N TYR A 21 -9.77 -3.01 5.55
CA TYR A 21 -11.08 -3.67 5.54
C TYR A 21 -11.90 -3.28 6.78
N ALA A 22 -11.27 -3.19 7.95
CA ALA A 22 -11.95 -2.79 9.18
C ALA A 22 -12.45 -1.34 9.10
N VAL A 23 -11.63 -0.43 8.57
CA VAL A 23 -11.99 0.98 8.35
C VAL A 23 -13.11 1.11 7.32
N ALA A 24 -13.01 0.44 6.18
CA ALA A 24 -14.05 0.47 5.16
C ALA A 24 -15.40 -0.07 5.66
N TYR A 25 -15.37 -1.12 6.49
CA TYR A 25 -16.57 -1.66 7.12
C TYR A 25 -17.20 -0.67 8.10
N ARG A 26 -16.38 0.02 8.91
CA ARG A 26 -16.87 1.07 9.81
C ARG A 26 -17.57 2.19 9.02
N HIS A 27 -16.94 2.70 7.96
CA HIS A 27 -17.56 3.73 7.13
C HIS A 27 -18.87 3.28 6.49
N LEU A 28 -18.95 2.02 6.04
CA LEU A 28 -20.20 1.46 5.52
C LEU A 28 -21.27 1.39 6.61
N LYS A 29 -20.91 0.95 7.82
CA LYS A 29 -21.82 0.90 8.96
C LYS A 29 -22.34 2.30 9.33
N ASP A 30 -21.44 3.28 9.43
CA ASP A 30 -21.80 4.66 9.74
C ASP A 30 -22.74 5.25 8.67
N PHE A 31 -22.48 4.95 7.39
CA PHE A 31 -23.35 5.33 6.28
C PHE A 31 -24.76 4.74 6.41
N LEU A 32 -24.87 3.45 6.76
CA LEU A 32 -26.18 2.80 6.96
C LEU A 32 -26.95 3.45 8.11
N HIS A 33 -26.31 3.77 9.22
CA HIS A 33 -26.95 4.46 10.33
C HIS A 33 -27.42 5.87 9.97
N GLN A 34 -26.60 6.63 9.25
CA GLN A 34 -26.92 8.02 8.92
C GLN A 34 -28.00 8.13 7.84
N LYS A 35 -27.93 7.31 6.79
CA LYS A 35 -28.83 7.44 5.62
C LYS A 35 -30.06 6.55 5.71
N TYR A 36 -29.93 5.36 6.30
CA TYR A 36 -30.98 4.35 6.33
C TYR A 36 -31.50 4.07 7.74
N HIS A 37 -30.91 4.67 8.78
CA HIS A 37 -31.25 4.44 10.19
C HIS A 37 -31.26 2.96 10.58
N ALA A 38 -30.36 2.19 9.97
CA ALA A 38 -30.26 0.75 10.14
C ALA A 38 -28.81 0.30 10.42
N ASP A 39 -28.65 -0.76 11.19
CA ASP A 39 -27.35 -1.43 11.41
C ASP A 39 -26.93 -2.30 10.22
N ASP A 40 -27.91 -2.82 9.46
CA ASP A 40 -27.70 -3.73 8.35
C ASP A 40 -28.84 -3.63 7.34
N ILE A 41 -28.61 -4.09 6.11
CA ILE A 41 -29.60 -4.13 5.04
C ILE A 41 -29.53 -5.44 4.24
N PRO A 42 -30.67 -5.94 3.73
CA PRO A 42 -30.67 -7.10 2.84
C PRO A 42 -29.84 -6.84 1.59
N LEU A 43 -29.05 -7.83 1.17
CA LEU A 43 -28.17 -7.69 0.01
C LEU A 43 -28.91 -7.36 -1.30
N VAL A 44 -30.17 -7.79 -1.42
CA VAL A 44 -31.05 -7.48 -2.56
C VAL A 44 -31.41 -6.00 -2.68
N GLN A 45 -31.26 -5.22 -1.59
CA GLN A 45 -31.48 -3.77 -1.59
C GLN A 45 -30.21 -2.99 -1.96
N VAL A 46 -29.06 -3.67 -2.10
CA VAL A 46 -27.83 -3.05 -2.56
C VAL A 46 -27.87 -2.99 -4.09
N ASP A 47 -28.49 -1.94 -4.61
CA ASP A 47 -28.59 -1.61 -6.03
C ASP A 47 -27.52 -0.58 -6.45
N PHE A 48 -27.58 -0.11 -7.70
CA PHE A 48 -26.67 0.92 -8.20
C PHE A 48 -26.81 2.25 -7.44
N THR A 49 -28.04 2.64 -7.11
CA THR A 49 -28.35 3.85 -6.34
C THR A 49 -27.65 3.83 -4.98
N PHE A 50 -27.63 2.68 -4.31
CA PHE A 50 -26.89 2.49 -3.06
C PHE A 50 -25.39 2.72 -3.24
N ILE A 51 -24.80 2.16 -4.31
CA ILE A 51 -23.37 2.30 -4.61
C ILE A 51 -23.00 3.77 -4.85
N GLU A 52 -23.81 4.50 -5.62
CA GLU A 52 -23.61 5.94 -5.85
C GLU A 52 -23.77 6.74 -4.56
N ALA A 53 -24.80 6.46 -3.78
CA ALA A 53 -25.04 7.11 -2.49
C ALA A 53 -23.88 6.90 -1.52
N TYR A 54 -23.33 5.68 -1.44
CA TYR A 54 -22.20 5.39 -0.57
C TYR A 54 -20.91 6.08 -1.07
N ALA A 55 -20.66 6.07 -2.38
CA ALA A 55 -19.53 6.77 -2.95
C ALA A 55 -19.61 8.29 -2.73
N TYR A 56 -20.81 8.87 -2.86
CA TYR A 56 -21.10 10.26 -2.54
C TYR A 56 -20.79 10.55 -1.07
N TYR A 57 -21.30 9.73 -0.15
CA TYR A 57 -21.03 9.87 1.28
C TYR A 57 -19.54 9.91 1.61
N LEU A 58 -18.77 8.96 1.06
CA LEU A 58 -17.32 8.94 1.27
C LEU A 58 -16.63 10.21 0.73
N LYS A 59 -17.10 10.72 -0.42
CA LYS A 59 -16.44 11.83 -1.13
C LYS A 59 -16.84 13.20 -0.59
N ILE A 60 -18.12 13.42 -0.32
CA ILE A 60 -18.68 14.73 0.03
C ILE A 60 -18.79 14.88 1.54
N ASP A 61 -19.49 13.98 2.21
CA ASP A 61 -19.73 14.09 3.65
C ASP A 61 -18.46 13.83 4.46
N LEU A 62 -17.67 12.81 4.09
CA LEU A 62 -16.38 12.53 4.74
C LEU A 62 -15.18 13.24 4.09
N GLN A 63 -15.41 14.02 3.02
CA GLN A 63 -14.38 14.80 2.31
C GLN A 63 -13.13 13.99 1.95
N MET A 64 -13.28 12.70 1.64
CA MET A 64 -12.13 11.84 1.38
C MET A 64 -11.53 12.12 0.01
N ALA A 65 -10.20 12.11 -0.04
CA ALA A 65 -9.49 12.10 -1.31
C ALA A 65 -9.92 10.89 -2.17
N PRO A 66 -9.95 11.01 -3.51
CA PRO A 66 -10.45 9.94 -4.39
C PRO A 66 -9.74 8.59 -4.20
N ARG A 67 -8.45 8.61 -3.85
CA ARG A 67 -7.67 7.40 -3.51
C ARG A 67 -8.22 6.66 -2.30
N THR A 68 -8.65 7.42 -1.29
CA THR A 68 -9.20 6.90 -0.05
C THR A 68 -10.61 6.37 -0.29
N VAL A 69 -11.45 7.10 -1.03
CA VAL A 69 -12.76 6.61 -1.49
C VAL A 69 -12.62 5.27 -2.21
N ASN A 70 -11.74 5.18 -3.21
CA ASN A 70 -11.48 3.95 -3.95
C ASN A 70 -10.97 2.81 -3.05
N THR A 71 -10.29 3.12 -1.95
CA THR A 71 -9.83 2.13 -0.98
C THR A 71 -10.98 1.61 -0.13
N ASN A 72 -11.90 2.48 0.29
CA ASN A 72 -13.07 2.12 1.08
C ASN A 72 -14.18 1.43 0.26
N MET A 73 -14.27 1.70 -1.05
CA MET A 73 -15.22 1.00 -1.94
C MET A 73 -14.79 -0.43 -2.28
N LYS A 74 -13.49 -0.75 -2.23
CA LYS A 74 -12.96 -2.06 -2.62
C LYS A 74 -13.51 -3.22 -1.78
N PRO A 75 -13.54 -3.16 -0.44
CA PRO A 75 -14.12 -4.23 0.37
C PRO A 75 -15.58 -4.54 0.02
N LEU A 76 -16.41 -3.50 -0.18
CA LEU A 76 -17.80 -3.70 -0.61
C LEU A 76 -17.87 -4.33 -2.00
N ARG A 77 -17.07 -3.86 -2.96
CA ARG A 77 -16.95 -4.47 -4.30
C ARG A 77 -16.57 -5.96 -4.23
N THR A 78 -15.64 -6.33 -3.35
CA THR A 78 -15.24 -7.72 -3.12
C THR A 78 -16.39 -8.54 -2.54
N THR A 79 -17.15 -8.00 -1.58
CA THR A 79 -18.34 -8.68 -1.01
C THR A 79 -19.40 -8.92 -2.08
N ILE A 80 -19.74 -7.90 -2.88
CA ILE A 80 -20.71 -8.02 -3.99
C ILE A 80 -20.27 -9.07 -5.01
N LYS A 81 -19.00 -9.06 -5.42
CA LYS A 81 -18.47 -10.08 -6.34
C LYS A 81 -18.60 -11.51 -5.78
N ARG A 82 -18.35 -11.70 -4.48
CA ARG A 82 -18.55 -13.01 -3.84
C ARG A 82 -20.01 -13.44 -3.83
N ALA A 83 -20.92 -12.49 -3.64
CA ALA A 83 -22.35 -12.78 -3.65
C ALA A 83 -22.89 -13.12 -5.04
N LEU A 84 -22.43 -12.42 -6.07
CA LEU A 84 -22.72 -12.75 -7.48
C LEU A 84 -22.25 -14.18 -7.81
N ASN A 85 -21.01 -14.50 -7.47
CA ASN A 85 -20.44 -15.84 -7.73
C ASN A 85 -21.18 -16.96 -6.97
N LYS A 86 -21.84 -16.64 -5.85
CA LYS A 86 -22.66 -17.57 -5.07
C LYS A 86 -24.13 -17.60 -5.51
N GLY A 87 -24.53 -16.75 -6.46
CA GLY A 87 -25.92 -16.65 -6.92
C GLY A 87 -26.88 -15.95 -5.94
N PHE A 88 -26.38 -15.27 -4.91
CA PHE A 88 -27.23 -14.52 -3.95
C PHE A 88 -27.85 -13.27 -4.56
N ILE A 89 -27.18 -12.69 -5.55
CA ILE A 89 -27.68 -11.59 -6.37
C ILE A 89 -27.41 -11.92 -7.84
N ARG A 90 -28.29 -11.47 -8.73
CA ARG A 90 -28.21 -11.77 -10.17
C ARG A 90 -27.57 -10.64 -10.98
N GLN A 91 -27.77 -9.40 -10.55
CA GLN A 91 -27.25 -8.21 -11.21
C GLN A 91 -26.16 -7.58 -10.36
N ASP A 92 -25.10 -7.11 -11.00
CA ASP A 92 -23.99 -6.43 -10.33
C ASP A 92 -24.35 -4.97 -10.02
N PRO A 93 -24.55 -4.55 -8.76
CA PRO A 93 -24.87 -3.16 -8.43
C PRO A 93 -23.73 -2.18 -8.74
N PHE A 94 -22.52 -2.66 -9.05
CA PHE A 94 -21.41 -1.81 -9.49
C PHE A 94 -21.29 -1.70 -11.01
N PHE A 95 -22.28 -2.14 -11.80
CA PHE A 95 -22.15 -2.33 -13.25
C PHE A 95 -21.60 -1.11 -14.00
N ASP A 96 -22.00 0.12 -13.63
CA ASP A 96 -21.47 1.37 -14.21
C ASP A 96 -20.72 2.24 -13.21
N TYR A 97 -20.43 1.73 -12.01
CA TYR A 97 -19.63 2.48 -11.04
C TYR A 97 -18.17 2.55 -11.50
N ARG A 98 -17.71 3.76 -11.82
CA ARG A 98 -16.33 4.01 -12.25
C ARG A 98 -15.55 4.74 -11.17
N PRO A 99 -14.60 4.08 -10.49
CA PRO A 99 -13.68 4.75 -9.58
C PRO A 99 -12.95 5.90 -10.27
N GLU A 100 -12.84 7.03 -9.60
CA GLU A 100 -12.12 8.19 -10.15
C GLU A 100 -10.65 7.83 -10.40
N LYS A 101 -10.15 8.16 -11.60
CA LYS A 101 -8.75 7.90 -12.00
C LYS A 101 -7.84 8.91 -11.31
N ILE A 102 -6.96 8.41 -10.45
CA ILE A 102 -5.98 9.25 -9.73
C ILE A 102 -4.63 9.18 -10.44
N THR A 103 -4.26 10.25 -11.14
CA THR A 103 -2.91 10.42 -11.68
C THR A 103 -2.00 10.98 -10.59
N VAL A 104 -1.11 10.15 -10.06
CA VAL A 104 -0.11 10.61 -9.07
C VAL A 104 1.10 11.13 -9.81
N LYS A 105 1.36 12.44 -9.70
CA LYS A 105 2.66 13.01 -10.07
C LYS A 105 3.68 12.57 -9.03
N ARG A 106 4.50 11.57 -9.37
CA ARG A 106 5.62 11.16 -8.51
C ARG A 106 6.72 12.20 -8.62
N ARG A 107 7.12 12.76 -7.48
CA ARG A 107 8.32 13.57 -7.40
C ARG A 107 9.54 12.65 -7.48
N TRP A 108 10.58 13.13 -8.14
CA TRP A 108 11.88 12.48 -8.26
C TRP A 108 12.94 13.56 -8.08
N LEU A 109 14.16 13.14 -7.72
CA LEU A 109 15.30 14.04 -7.59
C LEU A 109 16.15 13.96 -8.85
N SER A 110 16.59 15.11 -9.36
CA SER A 110 17.60 15.14 -10.42
C SER A 110 18.96 14.62 -9.90
N MET A 111 19.87 14.26 -10.81
CA MET A 111 21.22 13.89 -10.41
C MET A 111 21.91 15.02 -9.63
N ASP A 112 21.74 16.28 -10.05
CA ASP A 112 22.28 17.45 -9.33
C ASP A 112 21.70 17.57 -7.91
N GLU A 113 20.42 17.23 -7.71
CA GLU A 113 19.80 17.19 -6.38
C GLU A 113 20.36 16.06 -5.51
N ILE A 114 20.59 14.88 -6.09
CA ILE A 114 21.20 13.74 -5.41
C ILE A 114 22.64 14.07 -5.01
N GLU A 115 23.44 14.66 -5.90
CA GLU A 115 24.82 15.07 -5.62
C GLU A 115 24.90 16.13 -4.52
N ARG A 116 24.00 17.11 -4.54
CA ARG A 116 23.88 18.08 -3.44
C ARG A 116 23.54 17.37 -2.13
N LEU A 117 22.60 16.43 -2.16
CA LEU A 117 22.21 15.68 -0.97
C LEU A 117 23.38 14.87 -0.41
N MET A 118 24.22 14.26 -1.25
CA MET A 118 25.42 13.52 -0.81
C MET A 118 26.43 14.40 -0.05
N ARG A 119 26.53 15.70 -0.39
CA ARG A 119 27.52 16.63 0.20
C ARG A 119 27.01 17.37 1.43
N VAL A 120 25.69 17.49 1.60
CA VAL A 120 25.08 18.27 2.68
C VAL A 120 25.24 17.55 4.01
N GLN A 121 25.95 18.16 4.96
CA GLN A 121 25.97 17.73 6.36
C GLN A 121 24.77 18.30 7.12
N MET A 122 23.89 17.43 7.59
CA MET A 122 22.72 17.80 8.36
C MET A 122 23.11 18.07 9.82
N LYS A 123 22.36 18.96 10.49
CA LYS A 123 22.61 19.34 11.89
C LYS A 123 22.48 18.19 12.90
N ARG A 124 21.68 17.17 12.59
CA ARG A 124 21.36 16.06 13.49
C ARG A 124 21.93 14.76 12.92
N ALA A 125 22.58 13.96 13.77
CA ALA A 125 23.09 12.64 13.39
C ALA A 125 21.99 11.74 12.80
N THR A 126 20.79 11.77 13.36
CA THR A 126 19.63 11.02 12.83
C THR A 126 19.23 11.46 11.42
N ALA A 127 19.38 12.75 11.10
CA ALA A 127 19.09 13.25 9.76
C ALA A 127 20.17 12.84 8.75
N ASN A 128 21.45 12.79 9.16
CA ASN A 128 22.52 12.23 8.33
C ASN A 128 22.28 10.74 8.08
N PHE A 129 21.93 9.96 9.10
CA PHE A 129 21.58 8.55 8.92
C PHE A 129 20.42 8.35 7.92
N VAL A 130 19.34 9.13 8.04
CA VAL A 130 18.21 9.06 7.09
C VAL A 130 18.64 9.43 5.66
N ARG A 131 19.48 10.47 5.51
CA ARG A 131 20.07 10.87 4.23
C ARG A 131 20.88 9.72 3.62
N ASP A 132 21.73 9.09 4.41
CA ASP A 132 22.61 8.00 3.98
C ASP A 132 21.81 6.77 3.56
N MET A 133 20.79 6.39 4.34
CA MET A 133 19.87 5.31 3.98
C MET A 133 19.05 5.62 2.72
N PHE A 134 18.63 6.87 2.54
CA PHE A 134 17.94 7.30 1.32
C PHE A 134 18.86 7.21 0.09
N LEU A 135 20.10 7.69 0.20
CA LEU A 135 21.10 7.62 -0.88
C LEU A 135 21.44 6.16 -1.20
N PHE A 136 21.68 5.34 -0.18
CA PHE A 136 21.89 3.90 -0.33
C PHE A 136 20.75 3.25 -1.12
N SER A 137 19.49 3.51 -0.72
CA SER A 137 18.31 3.04 -1.46
C SER A 137 18.21 3.58 -2.89
N THR A 138 18.66 4.81 -3.14
CA THR A 138 18.62 5.43 -4.46
C THR A 138 19.59 4.75 -5.43
N PHE A 139 20.81 4.42 -4.97
CA PHE A 139 21.83 3.77 -5.81
C PHE A 139 21.66 2.25 -5.96
N THR A 140 21.01 1.60 -4.98
CA THR A 140 20.78 0.14 -5.02
C THR A 140 19.39 -0.24 -5.51
N GLY A 141 18.42 0.68 -5.46
CA GLY A 141 17.02 0.38 -5.75
C GLY A 141 16.34 -0.53 -4.72
N ILE A 142 17.00 -0.82 -3.60
CA ILE A 142 16.43 -1.64 -2.52
C ILE A 142 15.21 -0.93 -1.93
N ALA A 143 14.11 -1.67 -1.78
CA ALA A 143 12.90 -1.10 -1.18
C ALA A 143 13.11 -0.86 0.32
N TYR A 144 12.49 0.19 0.86
CA TYR A 144 12.59 0.53 2.28
C TYR A 144 12.31 -0.66 3.22
N ALA A 145 11.32 -1.48 2.89
CA ALA A 145 10.95 -2.65 3.69
C ALA A 145 12.08 -3.70 3.74
N ASP A 146 12.81 -3.86 2.62
CA ASP A 146 13.95 -4.78 2.53
C ASP A 146 15.18 -4.15 3.21
N LEU A 147 15.45 -2.85 2.98
CA LEU A 147 16.54 -2.10 3.63
C LEU A 147 16.44 -2.15 5.16
N LYS A 148 15.23 -1.99 5.71
CA LYS A 148 15.00 -2.02 7.16
C LYS A 148 15.44 -3.33 7.81
N ASN A 149 15.40 -4.44 7.06
CA ASN A 149 15.76 -5.76 7.57
C ASN A 149 17.13 -6.22 7.07
N LEU A 150 17.85 -5.40 6.29
CA LEU A 150 19.15 -5.74 5.71
C LEU A 150 20.17 -6.00 6.83
N GLN A 151 20.84 -7.16 6.75
CA GLN A 151 21.92 -7.56 7.65
C GLN A 151 23.23 -7.69 6.87
N TYR A 152 24.37 -7.66 7.57
CA TYR A 152 25.69 -7.86 6.95
C TYR A 152 25.81 -9.22 6.23
N GLU A 153 25.13 -10.25 6.72
CA GLU A 153 25.06 -11.58 6.10
C GLU A 153 24.41 -11.56 4.70
N ASN A 154 23.59 -10.54 4.41
CA ASN A 154 23.03 -10.34 3.08
C ASN A 154 24.05 -9.76 2.11
N ILE A 155 25.21 -9.27 2.57
CA ILE A 155 26.28 -8.76 1.73
C ILE A 155 27.28 -9.89 1.47
N GLN A 156 27.31 -10.36 0.23
CA GLN A 156 28.10 -11.50 -0.17
C GLN A 156 29.18 -11.08 -1.16
N LYS A 157 30.39 -11.61 -0.97
CA LYS A 157 31.51 -11.43 -1.90
C LYS A 157 31.50 -12.55 -2.93
N GLN A 158 31.52 -12.17 -4.21
CA GLN A 158 31.58 -13.10 -5.33
C GLN A 158 33.02 -13.52 -5.64
N ALA A 159 33.18 -14.51 -6.53
CA ALA A 159 34.49 -15.03 -6.93
C ALA A 159 35.41 -13.97 -7.58
N ASP A 160 34.82 -12.99 -8.27
CA ASP A 160 35.54 -11.86 -8.88
C ASP A 160 35.89 -10.75 -7.87
N GLY A 161 35.52 -10.93 -6.60
CA GLY A 161 35.73 -9.97 -5.52
C GLY A 161 34.66 -8.88 -5.40
N SER A 162 33.67 -8.84 -6.29
CA SER A 162 32.56 -7.89 -6.22
C SER A 162 31.63 -8.20 -5.04
N LEU A 163 31.09 -7.15 -4.41
CA LEU A 163 30.12 -7.27 -3.32
C LEU A 163 28.69 -7.17 -3.86
N TRP A 164 27.79 -8.00 -3.32
CA TRP A 164 26.40 -8.06 -3.73
C TRP A 164 25.49 -8.15 -2.52
N ILE A 165 24.36 -7.43 -2.58
CA ILE A 165 23.25 -7.60 -1.65
C ILE A 165 22.38 -8.73 -2.19
N VAL A 166 22.28 -9.82 -1.43
CA VAL A 166 21.49 -11.00 -1.74
C VAL A 166 20.45 -11.19 -0.64
N LEU A 167 19.18 -10.97 -0.97
CA LEU A 167 18.05 -11.13 -0.05
C LEU A 167 16.77 -11.56 -0.77
N ASN A 168 15.83 -12.12 -0.02
CA ASN A 168 14.47 -12.36 -0.50
C ASN A 168 13.60 -11.15 -0.18
N ARG A 169 12.93 -10.59 -1.18
CA ARG A 169 12.07 -9.41 -1.01
C ARG A 169 10.93 -9.71 -0.05
N GLN A 170 10.74 -8.87 0.97
CA GLN A 170 9.73 -9.07 2.02
C GLN A 170 8.31 -9.18 1.45
N LYS A 171 8.00 -8.45 0.38
CA LYS A 171 6.63 -8.41 -0.17
C LYS A 171 6.27 -9.64 -1.01
N THR A 172 7.22 -10.15 -1.79
CA THR A 172 6.96 -11.16 -2.84
C THR A 172 7.67 -12.47 -2.60
N GLY A 173 8.64 -12.52 -1.67
CA GLY A 173 9.51 -13.68 -1.45
C GLY A 173 10.53 -13.93 -2.56
N THR A 174 10.50 -13.15 -3.65
CA THR A 174 11.41 -13.30 -4.78
C THR A 174 12.83 -12.92 -4.38
N SER A 175 13.80 -13.75 -4.75
CA SER A 175 15.22 -13.43 -4.59
C SER A 175 15.58 -12.16 -5.36
N SER A 176 16.41 -11.32 -4.73
CA SER A 176 16.93 -10.06 -5.25
C SER A 176 18.42 -10.04 -5.04
N CYS A 177 19.16 -9.95 -6.14
CA CYS A 177 20.61 -9.82 -6.17
C CYS A 177 20.95 -8.43 -6.73
N ILE A 178 21.54 -7.58 -5.89
CA ILE A 178 21.84 -6.18 -6.25
C ILE A 178 23.36 -5.98 -6.10
N PRO A 179 24.08 -5.56 -7.16
CA PRO A 179 25.50 -5.26 -7.04
C PRO A 179 25.71 -4.07 -6.10
N LEU A 180 26.64 -4.20 -5.15
CA LEU A 180 27.01 -3.14 -4.23
C LEU A 180 28.13 -2.29 -4.87
N LEU A 181 27.71 -1.20 -5.50
CA LEU A 181 28.59 -0.24 -6.16
C LEU A 181 29.40 0.61 -5.13
N PRO A 182 30.44 1.35 -5.57
CA PRO A 182 31.31 2.09 -4.66
C PRO A 182 30.57 3.11 -3.77
N ILE A 183 29.60 3.85 -4.31
CA ILE A 183 28.84 4.85 -3.55
C ILE A 183 28.05 4.20 -2.40
N PRO A 184 27.14 3.24 -2.63
CA PRO A 184 26.45 2.57 -1.53
C PRO A 184 27.40 1.76 -0.63
N GLY A 185 28.53 1.26 -1.15
CA GLY A 185 29.58 0.63 -0.33
C GLY A 185 30.17 1.58 0.71
N SER A 186 30.55 2.79 0.30
CA SER A 186 31.11 3.82 1.19
C SER A 186 30.13 4.33 2.27
N ILE A 187 28.82 4.10 2.09
CA ILE A 187 27.80 4.46 3.08
C ILE A 187 27.71 3.41 4.20
N LEU A 188 28.18 2.18 3.97
CA LEU A 188 28.15 1.10 4.95
C LEU A 188 29.41 1.05 5.84
N GLU A 189 30.46 1.80 5.49
CA GLU A 189 31.72 1.95 6.22
C GLU A 189 31.64 3.03 7.30
#